data_AF-U5EU19-F1
#
_entry.id   AF-U5EU19-F1
#
_cell.length_a   1.000
_cell.length_b   1.000
_cell.length_c   1.000
_cell.angle_alpha   90.00
_cell.angle_beta   90.00
_cell.angle_gamma   90.00
#
_symmetry.space_group_name_H-M   'P 1'
#
loop_
_entity.id
_entity.type
_entity.pdbx_description
1 polymer ?
#
loop_
_entity_poly.entity_id
_entity_poly.type
_entity_poly.pdbx_seq_one_letter_code
_entity_poly.pdbx_strand_id
1 'polypeptide(L)'
;MSETISCTQEYATFDAPLLQFNEEGWGPCELPDAFRDIPYQPFSKSDRLGKISDWSAVQTDKKYPNKYASQFGGGSQYAYYHDEDETTFHLVDSARIQKPPRGRFRGNLRNNRMGRGRGARGGVQVGGMTTLSKTSNKLRDQRRGTTRKWGLRVPPPKIRDASVTVRPDWTIIEEMDFPRLSKLSLPSVKEGEDIMTCGTLEYYDKTYDRVNVKSEKPLQRVDRIFHTVTTTDDPLVRVLSKTAGNVFATDAILATIMCCTRSNYSWDIVIEKIGDKLFFDKRDNTEFDLLTVNETSLEPPQDDANSLNSPRNLAIEATFINHNFSQQVLKTGSNEQKYKFDQPNPFIGDDEDGEVASVAYRYRKWDLNNGITLVARCEHDAVMLSPQGETQFITIKALNEWDSKVANGVEWRQKLDTQRGAVLANELRNNSCKLAKWTVQALLAGSDQIKFGYVSRANVRDSSRHVILGTQQFKPHEFATQINLSMDNAWGILRCIIDICMKQKDGKYLMMKDPNKPVIRLYDIPDNTFESDGSEESGEDTEAFQPTSLYMWRRQ
;
A
#
# COMPACT_ATOMS: atom_id res chain seq x y z
N MET A 1 90.84 -57.64 8.87
CA MET A 1 89.83 -57.93 9.91
C MET A 1 88.56 -57.26 9.46
N SER A 2 87.50 -58.05 9.34
CA SER A 2 86.23 -57.77 8.67
C SER A 2 85.38 -56.73 9.41
N GLU A 3 85.11 -55.60 8.75
CA GLU A 3 84.07 -54.65 9.17
C GLU A 3 82.69 -55.26 8.92
N THR A 4 81.88 -55.29 9.97
CA THR A 4 80.53 -55.85 9.96
C THR A 4 79.57 -54.78 9.45
N ILE A 5 79.02 -54.97 8.26
CA ILE A 5 77.95 -54.12 7.72
C ILE A 5 76.67 -54.44 8.51
N SER A 6 76.21 -53.51 9.34
CA SER A 6 74.89 -53.63 9.99
C SER A 6 73.81 -53.33 8.96
N CYS A 7 73.15 -54.38 8.46
CA CYS A 7 71.97 -54.25 7.62
C CYS A 7 70.75 -54.00 8.52
N THR A 8 70.28 -52.75 8.60
CA THR A 8 69.00 -52.43 9.22
C THR A 8 67.87 -52.97 8.34
N GLN A 9 67.06 -53.89 8.87
CA GLN A 9 65.84 -54.34 8.21
C GLN A 9 64.82 -53.19 8.16
N GLU A 10 64.69 -52.55 7.00
CA GLU A 10 63.53 -51.71 6.71
C GLU A 10 62.31 -52.62 6.53
N TYR A 11 61.44 -52.64 7.53
CA TYR A 11 60.11 -53.22 7.39
C TYR A 11 59.21 -52.20 6.70
N ALA A 12 58.48 -52.63 5.66
CA ALA A 12 57.45 -51.81 5.05
C ALA A 12 56.38 -51.47 6.10
N THR A 13 56.14 -50.18 6.31
CA THR A 13 55.12 -49.69 7.25
C THR A 13 53.74 -49.86 6.62
N PHE A 14 52.84 -50.54 7.34
CA PHE A 14 51.41 -50.61 7.02
C PHE A 14 50.63 -50.08 8.21
N ASP A 15 50.11 -48.87 8.07
CA ASP A 15 49.19 -48.29 9.04
C ASP A 15 47.79 -48.80 8.76
N ALA A 16 47.12 -49.29 9.82
CA ALA A 16 45.76 -49.78 9.69
C ALA A 16 44.82 -48.64 9.24
N PRO A 17 44.01 -48.84 8.19
CA PRO A 17 43.10 -47.81 7.72
C PRO A 17 42.00 -47.57 8.76
N LEU A 18 41.69 -46.30 9.00
CA LEU A 18 40.58 -45.91 9.85
C LEU A 18 39.26 -46.25 9.13
N LEU A 19 38.44 -47.08 9.78
CA LEU A 19 37.13 -47.48 9.30
C LEU A 19 36.05 -46.92 10.23
N GLN A 20 34.97 -46.42 9.63
CA GLN A 20 33.80 -45.96 10.38
C GLN A 20 33.06 -47.15 10.99
N PHE A 21 32.60 -47.01 12.23
CA PHE A 21 31.83 -48.04 12.94
C PHE A 21 30.38 -47.57 13.11
N ASN A 22 29.44 -48.36 12.62
CA ASN A 22 28.01 -48.07 12.67
C ASN A 22 27.30 -49.18 13.46
N GLU A 23 26.80 -48.86 14.66
CA GLU A 23 26.15 -49.82 15.56
C GLU A 23 24.74 -50.22 15.10
N GLU A 24 24.02 -49.32 14.44
CA GLU A 24 22.59 -49.49 14.14
C GLU A 24 22.31 -49.98 12.71
N GLY A 25 23.33 -50.18 11.87
CA GLY A 25 23.13 -50.72 10.54
C GLY A 25 24.36 -50.76 9.64
N TRP A 26 24.11 -51.04 8.35
CA TRP A 26 25.13 -51.01 7.31
C TRP A 26 25.05 -49.69 6.53
N GLY A 27 26.16 -48.96 6.46
CA GLY A 27 26.26 -47.71 5.69
C GLY A 27 27.05 -46.62 6.42
N PRO A 28 27.24 -45.45 5.78
CA PRO A 28 27.95 -44.32 6.37
C PRO A 28 27.21 -43.80 7.60
N CYS A 29 27.91 -43.66 8.72
CA CYS A 29 27.38 -43.10 9.97
C CYS A 29 27.79 -41.63 10.18
N GLU A 30 28.79 -41.15 9.45
CA GLU A 30 29.29 -39.78 9.54
C GLU A 30 29.55 -39.16 8.17
N LEU A 31 29.36 -37.84 8.07
CA LEU A 31 29.79 -37.07 6.91
C LEU A 31 31.33 -37.07 6.84
N PRO A 32 31.92 -37.23 5.64
CA PRO A 32 33.37 -37.16 5.47
C PRO A 32 33.92 -35.81 5.95
N ASP A 33 35.02 -35.85 6.71
CA ASP A 33 35.64 -34.65 7.29
C ASP A 33 35.99 -33.59 6.24
N ALA A 34 36.32 -34.02 5.01
CA ALA A 34 36.66 -33.14 3.89
C ALA A 34 35.53 -32.17 3.47
N PHE A 35 34.27 -32.44 3.83
CA PHE A 35 33.11 -31.62 3.45
C PHE A 35 32.27 -31.16 4.64
N ARG A 36 32.69 -31.45 5.88
CA ARG A 36 31.93 -31.13 7.09
C ARG A 36 31.78 -29.62 7.31
N ASP A 37 32.87 -28.88 7.07
CA ASP A 37 32.95 -27.43 7.36
C ASP A 37 32.75 -26.54 6.12
N ILE A 38 32.29 -27.12 5.01
CA ILE A 38 32.19 -26.45 3.71
C ILE A 38 30.77 -26.65 3.16
N PRO A 39 30.02 -25.58 2.81
CA PRO A 39 28.72 -25.71 2.16
C PRO A 39 28.80 -26.60 0.91
N TYR A 40 28.07 -27.69 0.89
CA TYR A 40 28.12 -28.61 -0.25
C TYR A 40 27.44 -28.00 -1.47
N GLN A 41 28.17 -27.90 -2.58
CA GLN A 41 27.61 -27.57 -3.89
C GLN A 41 28.16 -28.53 -4.96
N PRO A 42 27.29 -29.26 -5.68
CA PRO A 42 27.72 -30.13 -6.77
C PRO A 42 28.31 -29.31 -7.91
N PHE A 43 29.34 -29.85 -8.57
CA PHE A 43 29.98 -29.23 -9.73
C PHE A 43 30.57 -30.28 -10.67
N SER A 44 30.82 -29.90 -11.92
CA SER A 44 31.55 -30.72 -12.88
C SER A 44 32.91 -30.10 -13.21
N LYS A 45 33.98 -30.89 -13.08
CA LYS A 45 35.33 -30.45 -13.46
C LYS A 45 35.52 -30.29 -14.98
N SER A 46 34.60 -30.83 -15.79
CA SER A 46 34.63 -30.71 -17.25
C SER A 46 33.90 -29.48 -17.78
N ASP A 47 33.27 -28.69 -16.91
CA ASP A 47 32.57 -27.47 -17.32
C ASP A 47 33.54 -26.44 -17.90
N ARG A 48 33.07 -25.72 -18.92
CA ARG A 48 33.87 -24.70 -19.58
C ARG A 48 34.03 -23.48 -18.67
N LEU A 49 35.27 -23.10 -18.40
CA LEU A 49 35.62 -21.92 -17.60
C LEU A 49 35.79 -20.65 -18.47
N GLY A 50 35.78 -19.47 -17.84
CA GLY A 50 36.11 -18.19 -18.48
C GLY A 50 34.93 -17.32 -18.91
N LYS A 51 33.86 -17.26 -18.11
CA LYS A 51 32.77 -16.28 -18.30
C LYS A 51 33.16 -14.94 -17.68
N ILE A 52 32.97 -13.86 -18.43
CA ILE A 52 33.25 -12.48 -17.97
C ILE A 52 32.01 -11.92 -17.26
N SER A 53 32.22 -11.21 -16.15
CA SER A 53 31.20 -10.39 -15.50
C SER A 53 31.38 -8.95 -15.95
N ASP A 54 30.33 -8.33 -16.49
CA ASP A 54 30.34 -6.95 -16.99
C ASP A 54 29.12 -6.21 -16.44
N TRP A 55 29.36 -5.18 -15.63
CA TRP A 55 28.34 -4.33 -15.00
C TRP A 55 27.88 -3.17 -15.90
N SER A 56 28.51 -2.98 -17.07
CA SER A 56 28.22 -1.89 -18.01
C SER A 56 27.40 -2.32 -19.23
N ALA A 57 27.09 -3.61 -19.37
CA ALA A 57 26.75 -4.21 -20.66
C ALA A 57 25.35 -3.84 -21.21
N VAL A 58 25.34 -3.20 -22.38
CA VAL A 58 24.20 -3.16 -23.30
C VAL A 58 24.24 -4.42 -24.17
N GLN A 59 23.38 -5.40 -23.85
CA GLN A 59 23.12 -6.64 -24.61
C GLN A 59 24.35 -7.42 -25.11
N THR A 60 24.83 -8.38 -24.32
CA THR A 60 25.70 -9.45 -24.83
C THR A 60 24.93 -10.40 -25.75
N ASP A 61 25.55 -10.75 -26.87
CA ASP A 61 25.06 -11.73 -27.84
C ASP A 61 24.70 -13.08 -27.16
N LYS A 62 23.42 -13.48 -27.20
CA LYS A 62 22.85 -14.62 -26.45
C LYS A 62 23.46 -16.00 -26.78
N LYS A 63 24.37 -16.08 -27.76
CA LYS A 63 25.03 -17.33 -28.20
C LYS A 63 26.16 -17.80 -27.29
N TYR A 64 26.77 -16.92 -26.51
CA TYR A 64 27.95 -17.24 -25.68
C TYR A 64 27.62 -17.64 -24.23
N PRO A 65 26.62 -17.06 -23.53
CA PRO A 65 26.32 -17.39 -22.13
C PRO A 65 25.94 -18.87 -21.92
N ASN A 66 25.24 -19.47 -22.89
CA ASN A 66 24.82 -20.88 -22.80
C ASN A 66 25.98 -21.88 -22.82
N LYS A 67 27.19 -21.47 -23.22
CA LYS A 67 28.38 -22.34 -23.24
C LYS A 67 29.05 -22.52 -21.88
N TYR A 68 28.71 -21.65 -20.92
CA TYR A 68 29.25 -21.64 -19.55
C TYR A 68 28.19 -22.06 -18.52
N ALA A 69 27.01 -22.47 -18.98
CA ALA A 69 25.98 -23.01 -18.11
C ALA A 69 26.36 -24.45 -17.74
N SER A 70 26.45 -24.73 -16.44
CA SER A 70 26.68 -26.09 -15.95
C SER A 70 25.48 -26.96 -16.31
N GLN A 71 25.73 -28.16 -16.83
CA GLN A 71 24.68 -29.12 -17.16
C GLN A 71 24.25 -29.98 -15.96
N PHE A 72 25.04 -29.98 -14.88
CA PHE A 72 24.82 -30.80 -13.70
C PHE A 72 25.25 -30.03 -12.44
N GLY A 73 24.36 -29.92 -11.46
CA GLY A 73 24.69 -29.29 -10.17
C GLY A 73 24.47 -27.78 -10.09
N GLY A 74 23.30 -27.30 -10.55
CA GLY A 74 22.89 -25.92 -10.28
C GLY A 74 22.64 -25.70 -8.78
N GLY A 75 23.43 -24.82 -8.17
CA GLY A 75 23.29 -24.43 -6.76
C GLY A 75 23.70 -22.97 -6.55
N SER A 76 23.16 -22.36 -5.50
CA SER A 76 23.39 -20.95 -5.16
C SER A 76 23.99 -20.79 -3.75
N GLN A 77 24.63 -21.82 -3.21
CA GLN A 77 25.17 -21.75 -1.84
C GLN A 77 26.39 -20.84 -1.73
N TYR A 78 27.10 -20.63 -2.83
CA TYR A 78 28.17 -19.64 -2.95
C TYR A 78 27.76 -18.41 -3.79
N ALA A 79 26.47 -18.09 -3.82
CA ALA A 79 25.96 -16.93 -4.54
C ALA A 79 25.83 -15.72 -3.59
N TYR A 80 26.28 -14.57 -4.06
CA TYR A 80 26.01 -13.28 -3.44
C TYR A 80 24.84 -12.63 -4.17
N TYR A 81 23.81 -12.24 -3.41
CA TYR A 81 22.68 -11.47 -3.89
C TYR A 81 22.85 -10.04 -3.36
N HIS A 82 22.99 -9.09 -4.27
CA HIS A 82 23.05 -7.67 -3.93
C HIS A 82 21.62 -7.17 -3.75
N ASP A 83 21.17 -7.03 -2.50
CA ASP A 83 19.79 -6.65 -2.16
C ASP A 83 19.56 -5.13 -2.14
N GLU A 84 20.64 -4.33 -2.24
CA GLU A 84 20.55 -2.86 -2.25
C GLU A 84 20.37 -2.31 -3.66
N ASP A 85 19.51 -1.30 -3.78
CA ASP A 85 19.28 -0.55 -5.03
C ASP A 85 20.39 0.49 -5.23
N GLU A 86 21.44 0.14 -5.96
CA GLU A 86 22.56 1.06 -6.28
C GLU A 86 22.08 2.35 -7.00
N THR A 87 20.86 2.37 -7.55
CA THR A 87 20.31 3.57 -8.21
C THR A 87 19.89 4.67 -7.23
N THR A 88 19.74 4.35 -5.94
CA THR A 88 19.44 5.33 -4.88
C THR A 88 20.67 6.08 -4.36
N PHE A 89 21.89 5.61 -4.65
CA PHE A 89 23.11 6.28 -4.19
C PHE A 89 23.58 7.32 -5.21
N HIS A 90 23.66 8.58 -4.77
CA HIS A 90 24.31 9.64 -5.52
C HIS A 90 25.67 9.95 -4.89
N LEU A 91 26.72 9.96 -5.71
CA LEU A 91 28.04 10.40 -5.26
C LEU A 91 28.00 11.93 -5.04
N VAL A 92 28.14 12.37 -3.80
CA VAL A 92 28.22 13.78 -3.45
C VAL A 92 29.58 14.31 -3.89
N ASP A 93 29.60 15.20 -4.88
CA ASP A 93 30.82 15.89 -5.30
C ASP A 93 31.15 17.01 -4.29
N SER A 94 32.22 16.82 -3.50
CA SER A 94 32.76 17.86 -2.63
C SER A 94 33.65 18.87 -3.37
N ALA A 95 33.84 18.73 -4.69
CA ALA A 95 34.56 19.71 -5.48
C ALA A 95 33.69 20.94 -5.75
N ARG A 96 34.25 22.13 -5.51
CA ARG A 96 33.61 23.39 -5.88
C ARG A 96 33.29 23.38 -7.38
N ILE A 97 32.02 23.57 -7.72
CA ILE A 97 31.53 23.77 -9.09
C ILE A 97 32.40 24.84 -9.77
N GLN A 98 33.34 24.42 -10.62
CA GLN A 98 33.99 25.34 -11.55
C GLN A 98 32.96 25.73 -12.60
N LYS A 99 32.53 27.00 -12.55
CA LYS A 99 31.68 27.59 -13.60
C LYS A 99 32.35 27.33 -14.95
N PRO A 100 31.66 26.73 -15.93
CA PRO A 100 32.24 26.53 -17.25
C PRO A 100 32.60 27.91 -17.84
N PRO A 101 33.83 28.11 -18.35
CA PRO A 101 34.20 29.38 -18.94
C PRO A 101 33.32 29.63 -20.16
N ARG A 102 32.61 30.76 -20.15
CA ARG A 102 31.91 31.29 -21.33
C ARG A 102 32.94 31.65 -22.40
N GLY A 103 33.33 30.65 -23.19
CA GLY A 103 34.20 30.77 -24.35
C GLY A 103 33.39 30.94 -25.63
N ARG A 104 33.51 32.11 -26.24
CA ARG A 104 33.03 32.45 -27.58
C ARG A 104 33.56 31.44 -28.61
N PHE A 105 32.68 30.67 -29.25
CA PHE A 105 32.95 30.17 -30.60
C PHE A 105 31.67 30.20 -31.45
N ARG A 106 31.63 31.19 -32.36
CA ARG A 106 30.75 31.20 -33.53
C ARG A 106 31.24 30.11 -34.48
N GLY A 107 30.35 29.25 -34.93
CA GLY A 107 30.57 28.32 -36.04
C GLY A 107 29.26 28.08 -36.78
N ASN A 108 29.10 28.76 -37.91
CA ASN A 108 28.00 28.61 -38.86
C ASN A 108 27.75 27.13 -39.23
N LEU A 109 26.48 26.69 -39.20
CA LEU A 109 26.00 25.73 -40.19
C LEU A 109 24.51 25.91 -40.51
N ARG A 110 24.22 26.97 -41.26
CA ARG A 110 23.13 26.99 -42.24
C ARG A 110 23.58 26.11 -43.42
N ASN A 111 23.08 24.88 -43.54
CA ASN A 111 22.70 24.27 -44.84
C ASN A 111 22.22 22.83 -44.64
N ASN A 112 20.92 22.57 -44.79
CA ASN A 112 20.38 21.58 -45.73
C ASN A 112 18.86 21.45 -45.53
N ARG A 113 18.15 22.35 -46.22
CA ARG A 113 16.76 22.16 -46.65
C ARG A 113 16.82 22.01 -48.18
N MET A 114 15.96 21.15 -48.72
CA MET A 114 15.85 20.69 -50.13
C MET A 114 16.81 19.54 -50.48
N GLY A 115 16.36 18.40 -51.01
CA GLY A 115 15.02 17.99 -51.40
C GLY A 115 15.12 16.76 -52.29
N ARG A 116 14.11 15.89 -52.27
CA ARG A 116 13.69 15.11 -53.45
C ARG A 116 12.31 14.49 -53.18
N GLY A 117 11.30 15.17 -53.68
CA GLY A 117 10.04 14.54 -54.03
C GLY A 117 10.13 13.88 -55.40
N ARG A 118 9.22 12.94 -55.62
CA ARG A 118 8.54 12.56 -56.88
C ARG A 118 7.34 11.74 -56.41
N GLY A 119 6.10 12.22 -56.52
CA GLY A 119 5.36 12.36 -57.79
C GLY A 119 4.76 10.98 -58.13
N ALA A 120 3.49 10.80 -58.48
CA ALA A 120 2.43 11.71 -58.88
C ALA A 120 1.08 10.94 -58.92
N ARG A 121 -0.03 11.71 -58.89
CA ARG A 121 -1.29 11.55 -59.66
C ARG A 121 -1.91 10.14 -59.75
N GLY A 122 -3.11 9.94 -59.19
CA GLY A 122 -4.40 10.27 -59.83
C GLY A 122 -4.92 9.00 -60.54
N GLY A 123 -6.19 8.60 -60.54
CA GLY A 123 -7.48 9.08 -60.11
C GLY A 123 -8.52 8.05 -60.62
N VAL A 124 -9.80 8.29 -60.31
CA VAL A 124 -10.99 7.75 -61.01
C VAL A 124 -11.45 6.32 -60.66
N GLN A 125 -12.43 6.29 -59.75
CA GLN A 125 -13.83 5.77 -59.85
C GLN A 125 -14.23 4.56 -60.72
N VAL A 126 -15.36 3.99 -60.25
CA VAL A 126 -16.35 3.07 -60.87
C VAL A 126 -16.08 1.59 -60.53
N GLY A 127 -16.95 0.80 -59.90
CA GLY A 127 -18.41 0.87 -59.71
C GLY A 127 -19.04 -0.43 -60.25
N GLY A 128 -19.77 -1.18 -59.40
CA GLY A 128 -20.57 -2.37 -59.77
C GLY A 128 -20.01 -3.68 -59.17
N MET A 129 -20.50 -4.18 -58.02
CA MET A 129 -21.71 -5.01 -57.83
C MET A 129 -21.61 -6.33 -58.62
N THR A 130 -21.48 -7.50 -57.97
CA THR A 130 -22.65 -8.33 -57.62
C THR A 130 -22.42 -9.29 -56.43
N THR A 131 -23.54 -9.54 -55.78
CA THR A 131 -23.87 -10.46 -54.69
C THR A 131 -23.70 -11.95 -55.03
N LEU A 132 -23.28 -12.79 -54.07
CA LEU A 132 -24.18 -13.80 -53.45
C LEU A 132 -23.49 -14.57 -52.31
N SER A 133 -24.36 -14.94 -51.39
CA SER A 133 -24.19 -15.50 -50.07
C SER A 133 -24.02 -17.03 -49.99
N LYS A 134 -23.45 -17.45 -48.85
CA LYS A 134 -23.72 -18.68 -48.07
C LYS A 134 -23.08 -20.03 -48.47
N THR A 135 -22.10 -20.38 -47.63
CA THR A 135 -22.06 -21.62 -46.81
C THR A 135 -21.63 -22.95 -47.45
N SER A 136 -20.58 -23.51 -46.81
CA SER A 136 -20.17 -24.93 -46.73
C SER A 136 -19.09 -25.44 -47.68
N ASN A 137 -17.86 -25.49 -47.13
CA ASN A 137 -16.93 -26.63 -47.21
C ASN A 137 -15.98 -26.46 -46.01
N LYS A 138 -16.22 -27.13 -44.88
CA LYS A 138 -15.71 -28.46 -44.52
C LYS A 138 -14.23 -28.69 -44.87
N LEU A 139 -13.44 -28.72 -43.78
CA LEU A 139 -12.46 -29.78 -43.49
C LEU A 139 -11.09 -29.75 -44.20
N ARG A 140 -10.27 -28.75 -43.85
CA ARG A 140 -8.79 -28.79 -43.83
C ARG A 140 -8.35 -27.42 -43.30
N ASP A 141 -7.96 -27.24 -42.04
CA ASP A 141 -6.63 -27.57 -41.57
C ASP A 141 -6.60 -27.36 -40.05
N GLN A 142 -6.84 -28.42 -39.28
CA GLN A 142 -6.92 -28.39 -37.83
C GLN A 142 -5.69 -29.12 -37.26
N ARG A 143 -4.48 -28.63 -37.58
CA ARG A 143 -3.22 -29.20 -37.06
C ARG A 143 -2.05 -28.20 -37.00
N ARG A 144 -2.34 -26.94 -36.72
CA ARG A 144 -1.32 -25.93 -36.34
C ARG A 144 -1.73 -25.14 -35.10
N GLY A 145 -2.10 -25.88 -34.06
CA GLY A 145 -2.19 -25.36 -32.70
C GLY A 145 -0.82 -25.34 -32.02
N THR A 146 -0.67 -24.43 -31.05
CA THR A 146 0.42 -24.33 -30.07
C THR A 146 1.71 -23.61 -30.48
N THR A 147 1.59 -22.39 -31.03
CA THR A 147 2.62 -21.37 -30.77
C THR A 147 2.38 -20.80 -29.36
N ARG A 148 2.80 -21.54 -28.34
CA ARG A 148 2.95 -20.99 -26.98
C ARG A 148 3.90 -19.79 -27.09
N LYS A 149 3.39 -18.57 -26.87
CA LYS A 149 4.20 -17.37 -26.61
C LYS A 149 5.00 -17.61 -25.33
N TRP A 150 6.08 -18.37 -25.43
CA TRP A 150 7.14 -18.45 -24.44
C TRP A 150 8.01 -17.19 -24.58
N GLY A 151 7.98 -16.28 -23.61
CA GLY A 151 9.04 -15.26 -23.54
C GLY A 151 8.73 -13.89 -22.94
N LEU A 152 7.49 -13.57 -22.57
CA LEU A 152 7.28 -12.47 -21.61
C LEU A 152 7.60 -13.05 -20.22
N ARG A 153 8.88 -13.00 -19.83
CA ARG A 153 9.23 -13.04 -18.41
C ARG A 153 8.50 -11.85 -17.80
N VAL A 154 7.40 -12.12 -17.11
CA VAL A 154 6.86 -11.18 -16.11
C VAL A 154 8.06 -10.88 -15.21
N PRO A 155 8.49 -9.61 -15.10
CA PRO A 155 9.50 -9.24 -14.11
C PRO A 155 9.09 -9.85 -12.77
N PRO A 156 10.03 -10.38 -11.96
CA PRO A 156 9.70 -10.74 -10.59
C PRO A 156 8.94 -9.57 -9.97
N PRO A 157 7.80 -9.80 -9.31
CA PRO A 157 7.09 -8.71 -8.65
C PRO A 157 8.10 -7.99 -7.75
N LYS A 158 8.25 -6.66 -7.93
CA LYS A 158 9.08 -5.84 -7.04
C LYS A 158 8.69 -6.19 -5.59
N ILE A 159 9.68 -6.53 -4.78
CA ILE A 159 9.49 -6.81 -3.35
C ILE A 159 8.91 -5.53 -2.75
N ARG A 160 7.80 -5.65 -2.02
CA ARG A 160 7.18 -4.50 -1.37
C ARG A 160 7.90 -4.21 -0.06
N ASP A 161 7.97 -2.94 0.28
CA ASP A 161 8.59 -2.47 1.52
C ASP A 161 7.67 -2.71 2.71
N ALA A 162 8.28 -3.08 3.83
CA ALA A 162 7.58 -3.16 5.11
C ALA A 162 7.29 -1.75 5.62
N SER A 163 6.15 -1.59 6.32
CA SER A 163 5.79 -0.34 7.01
C SER A 163 6.75 0.02 8.15
N VAL A 164 7.48 -0.98 8.66
CA VAL A 164 8.45 -0.86 9.73
C VAL A 164 9.51 -1.95 9.61
N THR A 165 10.76 -1.60 9.90
CA THR A 165 11.87 -2.56 9.93
C THR A 165 11.81 -3.37 11.22
N VAL A 166 11.58 -4.68 11.09
CA VAL A 166 11.56 -5.62 12.22
C VAL A 166 12.97 -5.75 12.79
N ARG A 167 13.12 -5.51 14.10
CA ARG A 167 14.40 -5.62 14.79
C ARG A 167 14.61 -7.02 15.39
N PRO A 168 15.86 -7.47 15.60
CA PRO A 168 16.15 -8.81 16.11
C PRO A 168 15.68 -9.09 17.54
N ASP A 169 15.46 -8.03 18.33
CA ASP A 169 14.98 -8.07 19.72
C ASP A 169 13.46 -8.17 19.83
N TRP A 170 12.73 -8.07 18.72
CA TRP A 170 11.28 -8.22 18.69
C TRP A 170 10.90 -9.70 18.71
N THR A 171 9.95 -10.07 19.58
CA THR A 171 9.51 -11.47 19.68
C THR A 171 8.14 -11.66 19.03
N ILE A 172 8.00 -12.71 18.23
CA ILE A 172 6.72 -13.02 17.56
C ILE A 172 5.81 -13.73 18.57
N ILE A 173 4.66 -13.12 18.86
CA ILE A 173 3.63 -13.70 19.73
C ILE A 173 2.74 -14.62 18.92
N GLU A 174 2.20 -14.11 17.81
CA GLU A 174 1.29 -14.87 16.96
C GLU A 174 1.39 -14.46 15.48
N GLU A 175 1.26 -15.45 14.59
CA GLU A 175 1.11 -15.26 13.16
C GLU A 175 -0.27 -15.75 12.72
N MET A 176 -1.03 -14.89 12.03
CA MET A 176 -2.37 -15.15 11.55
C MET A 176 -2.43 -14.94 10.03
N ASP A 177 -2.81 -15.98 9.29
CA ASP A 177 -2.99 -15.90 7.85
C ASP A 177 -4.41 -15.42 7.49
N PHE A 178 -4.55 -14.83 6.31
CA PHE A 178 -5.84 -14.30 5.84
C PHE A 178 -6.94 -15.37 5.73
N PRO A 179 -6.66 -16.63 5.32
CA PRO A 179 -7.66 -17.70 5.32
C PRO A 179 -8.24 -18.02 6.70
N ARG A 180 -7.44 -17.98 7.78
CA ARG A 180 -7.96 -18.13 9.15
C ARG A 180 -8.82 -16.93 9.55
N LEU A 181 -8.33 -15.71 9.32
CA LEU A 181 -9.04 -14.48 9.67
C LEU A 181 -10.39 -14.34 8.95
N SER A 182 -10.46 -14.77 7.68
CA SER A 182 -11.69 -14.72 6.88
C SER A 182 -12.81 -15.65 7.37
N LYS A 183 -12.49 -16.61 8.25
CA LYS A 183 -13.45 -17.56 8.84
C LYS A 183 -13.94 -17.12 10.22
N LEU A 184 -13.33 -16.10 10.82
CA LEU A 184 -13.76 -15.57 12.11
C LEU A 184 -15.14 -14.93 11.99
N SER A 185 -15.92 -15.00 13.05
CA SER A 185 -17.25 -14.41 13.11
C SER A 185 -17.62 -14.12 14.56
N LEU A 186 -18.10 -12.92 14.82
CA LEU A 186 -18.74 -12.53 16.07
C LEU A 186 -20.11 -11.95 15.74
N PRO A 187 -21.16 -12.79 15.71
CA PRO A 187 -22.52 -12.33 15.45
C PRO A 187 -23.10 -11.60 16.67
N SER A 188 -24.22 -10.90 16.45
CA SER A 188 -25.04 -10.30 17.51
C SER A 188 -24.38 -9.15 18.28
N VAL A 189 -23.38 -8.49 17.71
CA VAL A 189 -22.88 -7.21 18.23
C VAL A 189 -23.97 -6.15 18.03
N LYS A 190 -24.34 -5.46 19.12
CA LYS A 190 -25.35 -4.40 19.10
C LYS A 190 -24.82 -3.13 18.43
N GLU A 191 -25.71 -2.22 18.06
CA GLU A 191 -25.31 -0.87 17.65
C GLU A 191 -24.58 -0.15 18.79
N GLY A 192 -23.66 0.73 18.42
CA GLY A 192 -22.85 1.46 19.39
C GLY A 192 -23.69 2.46 20.16
N GLU A 193 -23.46 2.58 21.46
CA GLU A 193 -24.11 3.60 22.30
C GLU A 193 -23.25 4.86 22.33
N ASP A 194 -23.83 6.02 22.01
CA ASP A 194 -23.13 7.31 22.06
C ASP A 194 -22.87 7.70 23.53
N ILE A 195 -21.60 7.84 23.92
CA ILE A 195 -21.19 8.34 25.24
C ILE A 195 -21.04 9.85 25.21
N MET A 196 -20.42 10.37 24.15
CA MET A 196 -20.12 11.79 24.00
C MET A 196 -20.11 12.16 22.52
N THR A 197 -20.58 13.36 22.21
CA THR A 197 -20.57 13.91 20.85
C THR A 197 -19.95 15.30 20.87
N CYS A 198 -19.07 15.56 19.89
CA CYS A 198 -18.21 16.74 19.87
C CYS A 198 -18.09 17.30 18.45
N GLY A 199 -17.84 18.59 18.33
CA GLY A 199 -17.51 19.25 17.08
C GLY A 199 -18.70 19.90 16.38
N THR A 200 -18.48 20.30 15.14
CA THR A 200 -19.45 21.10 14.37
C THR A 200 -19.42 20.67 12.91
N LEU A 201 -20.61 20.44 12.36
CA LEU A 201 -20.80 19.98 10.99
C LEU A 201 -21.43 21.08 10.14
N GLU A 202 -20.92 21.23 8.93
CA GLU A 202 -21.54 22.04 7.89
C GLU A 202 -22.56 21.21 7.09
N TYR A 203 -23.51 21.91 6.46
CA TYR A 203 -24.54 21.26 5.66
C TYR A 203 -24.01 20.92 4.27
N TYR A 204 -24.30 19.70 3.80
CA TYR A 204 -24.00 19.27 2.45
C TYR A 204 -24.76 20.10 1.40
N ASP A 205 -24.05 20.57 0.38
CA ASP A 205 -24.65 21.26 -0.75
C ASP A 205 -25.17 20.27 -1.81
N LYS A 206 -26.49 20.06 -1.80
CA LYS A 206 -27.21 19.22 -2.78
C LYS A 206 -27.03 19.67 -4.23
N THR A 207 -26.51 20.87 -4.52
CA THR A 207 -26.19 21.23 -5.92
C THR A 207 -25.11 20.34 -6.52
N TYR A 208 -24.23 19.75 -5.70
CA TYR A 208 -23.20 18.82 -6.15
C TYR A 208 -23.76 17.48 -6.63
N ASP A 209 -24.96 17.08 -6.19
CA ASP A 209 -25.64 15.87 -6.69
C ASP A 209 -26.06 15.99 -8.17
N ARG A 210 -26.09 17.21 -8.73
CA ARG A 210 -26.39 17.48 -10.14
C ARG A 210 -25.14 17.54 -11.04
N VAL A 211 -23.94 17.50 -10.45
CA VAL A 211 -22.69 17.47 -11.21
C VAL A 211 -22.58 16.15 -11.97
N ASN A 212 -22.22 16.23 -13.24
CA ASN A 212 -22.06 15.10 -14.16
C ASN A 212 -20.90 15.38 -15.13
N VAL A 213 -20.51 14.41 -15.95
CA VAL A 213 -19.32 14.51 -16.81
C VAL A 213 -19.40 15.64 -17.86
N LYS A 214 -20.61 16.13 -18.20
CA LYS A 214 -20.81 17.24 -19.15
C LYS A 214 -20.78 18.61 -18.47
N SER A 215 -21.04 18.65 -17.17
CA SER A 215 -21.03 19.85 -16.33
C SER A 215 -20.14 19.61 -15.12
N GLU A 216 -18.88 19.26 -15.37
CA GLU A 216 -17.87 19.03 -14.33
C GLU A 216 -17.55 20.33 -13.59
N LYS A 217 -17.17 20.21 -12.31
CA LYS A 217 -16.72 21.36 -11.50
C LYS A 217 -15.24 21.21 -11.17
N PRO A 218 -14.41 22.27 -11.29
CA PRO A 218 -13.03 22.22 -10.81
C PRO A 218 -12.96 21.90 -9.32
N LEU A 219 -12.04 21.01 -8.93
CA LEU A 219 -11.72 20.82 -7.52
C LEU A 219 -10.91 22.04 -7.05
N GLN A 220 -11.34 22.65 -5.96
CA GLN A 220 -10.71 23.81 -5.35
C GLN A 220 -9.84 23.35 -4.20
N ARG A 221 -8.69 24.00 -4.03
CA ARG A 221 -7.87 23.83 -2.83
C ARG A 221 -8.58 24.51 -1.67
N VAL A 222 -8.83 23.76 -0.61
CA VAL A 222 -9.45 24.26 0.62
C VAL A 222 -8.35 24.30 1.69
N ASP A 223 -8.16 25.47 2.30
CA ASP A 223 -7.20 25.66 3.38
C ASP A 223 -7.93 25.52 4.72
N ARG A 224 -7.96 24.29 5.23
CA ARG A 224 -8.56 23.95 6.52
C ARG A 224 -7.65 23.02 7.31
N ILE A 225 -7.75 23.11 8.63
CA ILE A 225 -7.00 22.25 9.55
C ILE A 225 -7.71 20.90 9.65
N PHE A 226 -6.98 19.82 9.37
CA PHE A 226 -7.43 18.43 9.53
C PHE A 226 -6.65 17.77 10.66
N HIS A 227 -7.32 17.47 11.77
CA HIS A 227 -6.72 16.82 12.92
C HIS A 227 -6.67 15.30 12.73
N THR A 228 -5.47 14.72 12.69
CA THR A 228 -5.24 13.27 12.60
C THR A 228 -4.77 12.68 13.94
N VAL A 229 -5.28 13.19 15.06
CA VAL A 229 -4.84 12.84 16.42
C VAL A 229 -5.04 11.35 16.71
N THR A 230 -4.04 10.71 17.30
CA THR A 230 -4.09 9.29 17.65
C THR A 230 -4.91 8.99 18.92
N THR A 231 -5.07 7.73 19.29
CA THR A 231 -5.90 7.29 20.42
C THR A 231 -5.35 7.79 21.76
N THR A 232 -4.04 7.60 22.01
CA THR A 232 -3.42 8.00 23.27
C THR A 232 -3.28 9.51 23.40
N ASP A 233 -3.21 10.27 22.32
CA ASP A 233 -3.18 11.75 22.34
C ASP A 233 -4.54 12.41 22.45
N ASP A 234 -5.61 11.63 22.34
CA ASP A 234 -6.96 12.14 22.49
C ASP A 234 -7.30 12.42 23.96
N PRO A 235 -7.57 13.69 24.35
CA PRO A 235 -7.85 14.05 25.73
C PRO A 235 -9.16 13.45 26.23
N LEU A 236 -10.15 13.25 25.36
CA LEU A 236 -11.44 12.66 25.73
C LEU A 236 -11.31 11.16 25.91
N VAL A 237 -10.53 10.46 25.08
CA VAL A 237 -10.20 9.04 25.33
C VAL A 237 -9.48 8.87 26.66
N ARG A 238 -8.51 9.74 26.98
CA ARG A 238 -7.82 9.71 28.29
C ARG A 238 -8.80 9.84 29.46
N VAL A 239 -9.78 10.75 29.37
CA VAL A 239 -10.82 10.90 30.39
C VAL A 239 -11.75 9.69 30.45
N LEU A 240 -12.26 9.24 29.30
CA LEU A 240 -13.15 8.08 29.19
C LEU A 240 -12.50 6.80 29.70
N SER A 241 -11.19 6.64 29.48
CA SER A 241 -10.45 5.48 29.96
C SER A 241 -10.51 5.30 31.47
N LYS A 242 -10.75 6.37 32.26
CA LYS A 242 -10.86 6.29 33.71
C LYS A 242 -12.24 5.81 34.18
N THR A 243 -13.26 5.94 33.34
CA THR A 243 -14.67 5.75 33.73
C THR A 243 -15.40 4.66 32.95
N ALA A 244 -14.99 4.37 31.71
CA ALA A 244 -15.71 3.46 30.82
C ALA A 244 -14.76 2.73 29.86
N GLY A 245 -15.03 1.45 29.62
CA GLY A 245 -14.34 0.64 28.62
C GLY A 245 -13.01 0.04 29.09
N ASN A 246 -12.56 -0.94 28.32
CA ASN A 246 -11.25 -1.56 28.48
C ASN A 246 -10.49 -1.69 27.15
N VAL A 247 -11.09 -1.33 26.03
CA VAL A 247 -10.42 -1.25 24.73
C VAL A 247 -10.70 0.12 24.12
N PHE A 248 -9.65 0.83 23.69
CA PHE A 248 -9.74 2.18 23.13
C PHE A 248 -9.08 2.24 21.76
N ALA A 249 -9.74 2.88 20.80
CA ALA A 249 -9.24 3.04 19.44
C ALA A 249 -9.89 4.22 18.71
N THR A 250 -9.38 4.57 17.53
CA THR A 250 -10.06 5.40 16.55
C THR A 250 -10.68 4.54 15.44
N ASP A 251 -11.70 5.05 14.77
CA ASP A 251 -12.34 4.38 13.63
C ASP A 251 -11.37 4.05 12.48
N ALA A 252 -10.38 4.89 12.19
CA ALA A 252 -9.34 4.61 11.19
C ALA A 252 -8.49 3.38 11.55
N ILE A 253 -8.12 3.24 12.82
CA ILE A 253 -7.38 2.09 13.34
C ILE A 253 -8.26 0.84 13.30
N LEU A 254 -9.50 0.92 13.81
CA LEU A 254 -10.45 -0.20 13.79
C LEU A 254 -10.77 -0.66 12.36
N ALA A 255 -11.00 0.28 11.44
CA ALA A 255 -11.28 -0.03 10.04
C ALA A 255 -10.12 -0.79 9.37
N THR A 256 -8.88 -0.46 9.72
CA THR A 256 -7.68 -1.15 9.23
C THR A 256 -7.62 -2.59 9.74
N ILE A 257 -7.91 -2.81 11.03
CA ILE A 257 -7.97 -4.14 11.64
C ILE A 257 -9.11 -4.98 11.03
N MET A 258 -10.32 -4.42 11.02
CA MET A 258 -11.53 -5.08 10.54
C MET A 258 -11.45 -5.47 9.05
N CYS A 259 -10.73 -4.70 8.25
CA CYS A 259 -10.57 -4.94 6.81
C CYS A 259 -9.21 -5.56 6.44
N CYS A 260 -8.43 -6.06 7.40
CA CYS A 260 -7.05 -6.50 7.18
C CYS A 260 -6.91 -7.55 6.07
N THR A 261 -7.89 -8.44 5.89
CA THR A 261 -7.90 -9.50 4.86
C THR A 261 -7.94 -8.99 3.43
N ARG A 262 -8.24 -7.70 3.23
CA ARG A 262 -8.23 -7.03 1.91
C ARG A 262 -6.95 -6.24 1.65
N SER A 263 -6.08 -6.07 2.65
CA SER A 263 -4.87 -5.27 2.54
C SER A 263 -3.78 -5.97 1.74
N ASN A 264 -3.09 -5.22 0.88
CA ASN A 264 -1.97 -5.67 0.09
C ASN A 264 -0.69 -4.90 0.43
N TYR A 265 -0.77 -3.62 0.77
CA TYR A 265 0.38 -2.87 1.28
C TYR A 265 0.57 -3.12 2.78
N SER A 266 1.83 -3.05 3.23
CA SER A 266 2.14 -3.20 4.66
C SER A 266 1.61 -2.02 5.44
N TRP A 267 1.14 -2.30 6.65
CA TRP A 267 0.71 -1.33 7.64
C TRP A 267 1.04 -1.90 9.02
N ASP A 268 1.14 -1.03 10.01
CA ASP A 268 1.38 -1.41 11.40
C ASP A 268 0.51 -0.58 12.36
N ILE A 269 0.18 -1.18 13.50
CA ILE A 269 -0.63 -0.61 14.58
C ILE A 269 0.07 -0.95 15.89
N VAL A 270 0.31 0.06 16.71
CA VAL A 270 0.87 -0.09 18.05
C VAL A 270 -0.26 -0.44 19.01
N ILE A 271 -0.02 -1.36 19.92
CA ILE A 271 -0.99 -1.77 20.93
C ILE A 271 -0.31 -1.64 22.29
N GLU A 272 -0.81 -0.77 23.14
CA GLU A 272 -0.29 -0.60 24.49
C GLU A 272 -1.25 -1.24 25.49
N LYS A 273 -0.74 -2.18 26.30
CA LYS A 273 -1.49 -2.83 27.37
C LYS A 273 -1.08 -2.29 28.72
N ILE A 274 -2.04 -1.73 29.46
CA ILE A 274 -1.85 -1.19 30.80
C ILE A 274 -2.93 -1.77 31.72
N GLY A 275 -2.54 -2.71 32.59
CA GLY A 275 -3.46 -3.52 33.38
C GLY A 275 -4.47 -4.25 32.49
N ASP A 276 -5.76 -4.05 32.77
CA ASP A 276 -6.87 -4.65 32.01
C ASP A 276 -7.31 -3.79 30.81
N LYS A 277 -6.51 -2.81 30.39
CA LYS A 277 -6.86 -1.88 29.29
C LYS A 277 -5.93 -2.04 28.09
N LEU A 278 -6.51 -1.95 26.90
CA LEU A 278 -5.81 -1.91 25.62
C LEU A 278 -6.04 -0.57 24.92
N PHE A 279 -4.96 0.04 24.46
CA PHE A 279 -4.99 1.22 23.60
C PHE A 279 -4.42 0.82 22.24
N PHE A 280 -5.26 0.85 21.21
CA PHE A 280 -4.81 0.67 19.82
C PHE A 280 -4.46 2.03 19.24
N ASP A 281 -3.22 2.16 18.79
CA ASP A 281 -2.59 3.42 18.45
C ASP A 281 -1.88 3.34 17.08
N LYS A 282 -1.65 4.49 16.45
CA LYS A 282 -0.90 4.62 15.20
C LYS A 282 0.33 5.49 15.43
N ARG A 283 1.38 5.28 14.65
CA ARG A 283 2.61 6.10 14.73
C ARG A 283 2.41 7.42 13.97
N ASP A 284 2.69 8.56 14.61
CA ASP A 284 2.43 9.90 14.06
C ASP A 284 3.28 10.28 12.84
N ASN A 285 4.41 9.60 12.61
CA ASN A 285 5.34 9.88 11.50
C ASN A 285 5.26 8.84 10.37
N THR A 286 4.07 8.27 10.12
CA THR A 286 3.90 7.21 9.12
C THR A 286 2.89 7.57 8.04
N GLU A 287 2.90 6.79 6.97
CA GLU A 287 1.93 6.89 5.87
C GLU A 287 0.54 6.29 6.22
N PHE A 288 0.25 6.04 7.50
CA PHE A 288 -0.99 5.36 7.93
C PHE A 288 -2.27 6.09 7.46
N ASP A 289 -2.25 7.42 7.51
CA ASP A 289 -3.38 8.26 7.08
C ASP A 289 -3.46 8.44 5.56
N LEU A 290 -2.44 8.02 4.80
CA LEU A 290 -2.44 8.15 3.35
C LEU A 290 -3.39 7.13 2.71
N LEU A 291 -4.16 7.61 1.73
CA LEU A 291 -5.10 6.78 0.98
C LEU A 291 -4.39 6.03 -0.15
N THR A 292 -4.36 4.70 -0.06
CA THR A 292 -3.76 3.87 -1.12
C THR A 292 -4.52 3.99 -2.44
N VAL A 293 -3.83 3.84 -3.57
CA VAL A 293 -4.40 3.95 -4.92
C VAL A 293 -4.04 2.72 -5.73
N ASN A 294 -5.06 2.06 -6.29
CA ASN A 294 -4.92 0.83 -7.08
C ASN A 294 -4.17 -0.29 -6.33
N GLU A 295 -4.29 -0.33 -5.00
CA GLU A 295 -3.59 -1.29 -4.13
C GLU A 295 -3.93 -2.76 -4.46
N THR A 296 -5.19 -3.03 -4.79
CA THR A 296 -5.71 -4.39 -5.02
C THR A 296 -5.95 -4.66 -6.50
N SER A 297 -5.38 -3.85 -7.40
CA SER A 297 -5.39 -4.16 -8.83
C SER A 297 -4.55 -5.41 -9.12
N LEU A 298 -4.73 -5.98 -10.32
CA LEU A 298 -3.92 -7.11 -10.78
C LEU A 298 -2.43 -6.74 -10.84
N GLU A 299 -2.16 -5.51 -11.29
CA GLU A 299 -0.84 -4.90 -11.36
C GLU A 299 -0.92 -3.55 -10.62
N PRO A 300 -0.53 -3.50 -9.33
CA PRO A 300 -0.44 -2.25 -8.59
C PRO A 300 0.60 -1.30 -9.21
N PRO A 301 0.51 0.03 -8.99
CA PRO A 301 1.52 0.96 -9.48
C PRO A 301 2.93 0.58 -8.99
N GLN A 302 3.91 0.60 -9.89
CA GLN A 302 5.31 0.21 -9.61
C GLN A 302 6.33 1.27 -10.06
N ASP A 303 5.84 2.44 -10.45
CA ASP A 303 6.67 3.55 -10.89
C ASP A 303 7.60 4.02 -9.77
N ASP A 304 8.80 4.45 -10.15
CA ASP A 304 9.84 4.89 -9.22
C ASP A 304 9.45 6.19 -8.51
N ALA A 305 10.06 6.49 -7.36
CA ALA A 305 9.66 7.58 -6.46
C ALA A 305 9.55 8.97 -7.14
N ASN A 306 10.38 9.22 -8.15
CA ASN A 306 10.38 10.48 -8.93
C ASN A 306 9.21 10.60 -9.92
N SER A 307 8.53 9.50 -10.24
CA SER A 307 7.34 9.51 -11.09
C SER A 307 6.15 10.11 -10.36
N LEU A 308 5.35 10.92 -11.07
CA LEU A 308 4.09 11.42 -10.54
C LEU A 308 3.07 10.30 -10.21
N ASN A 309 3.28 9.10 -10.75
CA ASN A 309 2.41 7.94 -10.56
C ASN A 309 3.05 6.86 -9.66
N SER A 310 4.09 7.22 -8.90
CA SER A 310 4.61 6.34 -7.84
C SER A 310 3.53 6.09 -6.78
N PRO A 311 3.50 4.92 -6.11
CA PRO A 311 2.49 4.62 -5.09
C PRO A 311 2.37 5.71 -4.02
N ARG A 312 3.51 6.23 -3.54
CA ARG A 312 3.56 7.30 -2.53
C ARG A 312 2.98 8.61 -3.06
N ASN A 313 3.38 9.06 -4.26
CA ASN A 313 2.86 10.31 -4.83
C ASN A 313 1.36 10.23 -5.13
N LEU A 314 0.89 9.08 -5.61
CA LEU A 314 -0.54 8.84 -5.80
C LEU A 314 -1.31 8.85 -4.48
N ALA A 315 -0.74 8.31 -3.40
CA ALA A 315 -1.38 8.30 -2.09
C ALA A 315 -1.47 9.70 -1.47
N ILE A 316 -0.41 10.52 -1.60
CA ILE A 316 -0.41 11.94 -1.20
C ILE A 316 -1.49 12.70 -1.99
N GLU A 317 -1.52 12.52 -3.32
CA GLU A 317 -2.52 13.17 -4.18
C GLU A 317 -3.95 12.74 -3.82
N ALA A 318 -4.20 11.45 -3.62
CA ALA A 318 -5.53 10.95 -3.25
C ALA A 318 -6.01 11.50 -1.91
N THR A 319 -5.10 11.61 -0.93
CA THR A 319 -5.39 12.19 0.38
C THR A 319 -5.71 13.68 0.26
N PHE A 320 -4.92 14.42 -0.52
CA PHE A 320 -5.20 15.83 -0.83
C PHE A 320 -6.56 16.02 -1.53
N ILE A 321 -6.88 15.18 -2.52
CA ILE A 321 -8.18 15.20 -3.19
C ILE A 321 -9.31 14.96 -2.19
N ASN A 322 -9.15 13.97 -1.30
CA ASN A 322 -10.16 13.61 -0.31
C ASN A 322 -10.42 14.75 0.67
N HIS A 323 -9.36 15.37 1.20
CA HIS A 323 -9.46 16.55 2.06
C HIS A 323 -10.21 17.69 1.38
N ASN A 324 -9.79 18.10 0.18
CA ASN A 324 -10.45 19.19 -0.54
C ASN A 324 -11.91 18.88 -0.88
N PHE A 325 -12.18 17.69 -1.40
CA PHE A 325 -13.53 17.29 -1.80
C PHE A 325 -14.47 17.27 -0.59
N SER A 326 -14.02 16.76 0.56
CA SER A 326 -14.84 16.67 1.77
C SER A 326 -15.38 18.02 2.23
N GLN A 327 -14.62 19.10 2.01
CA GLN A 327 -14.98 20.46 2.43
C GLN A 327 -15.66 21.26 1.30
N GLN A 328 -15.22 21.08 0.06
CA GLN A 328 -15.74 21.84 -1.09
C GLN A 328 -17.23 21.56 -1.38
N VAL A 329 -17.72 20.36 -1.05
CA VAL A 329 -19.13 19.97 -1.28
C VAL A 329 -20.07 20.45 -0.16
N LEU A 330 -19.57 21.22 0.79
CA LEU A 330 -20.34 21.77 1.90
C LEU A 330 -20.71 23.22 1.63
N LYS A 331 -21.75 23.68 2.31
CA LYS A 331 -22.13 25.09 2.33
C LYS A 331 -21.21 25.83 3.30
N THR A 332 -20.17 26.44 2.75
CA THR A 332 -19.18 27.21 3.49
C THR A 332 -19.56 28.70 3.50
N GLY A 333 -19.37 29.36 4.64
CA GLY A 333 -19.61 30.80 4.80
C GLY A 333 -20.03 31.20 6.21
N SER A 334 -19.70 32.42 6.61
CA SER A 334 -20.05 32.97 7.93
C SER A 334 -21.57 33.09 8.16
N ASN A 335 -22.34 33.20 7.08
CA ASN A 335 -23.80 33.32 7.11
C ASN A 335 -24.53 31.98 6.96
N GLU A 336 -23.82 30.87 6.72
CA GLU A 336 -24.42 29.54 6.59
C GLU A 336 -24.59 28.90 7.98
N GLN A 337 -25.74 28.26 8.20
CA GLN A 337 -26.00 27.57 9.46
C GLN A 337 -25.09 26.34 9.57
N LYS A 338 -24.57 26.09 10.78
CA LYS A 338 -23.82 24.87 11.10
C LYS A 338 -24.58 24.06 12.16
N TYR A 339 -24.47 22.74 12.09
CA TYR A 339 -24.97 21.84 13.12
C TYR A 339 -23.91 21.66 14.21
N LYS A 340 -24.25 22.03 15.44
CA LYS A 340 -23.33 21.94 16.59
C LYS A 340 -23.74 20.78 17.48
N PHE A 341 -22.77 19.95 17.88
CA PHE A 341 -22.96 18.98 18.94
C PHE A 341 -22.84 19.63 20.32
N ASP A 342 -23.08 18.84 21.37
CA ASP A 342 -23.10 19.30 22.76
C ASP A 342 -21.74 19.85 23.21
N GLN A 343 -20.64 19.25 22.75
CA GLN A 343 -19.27 19.66 23.07
C GLN A 343 -18.57 20.26 21.85
N PRO A 344 -17.64 21.23 22.04
CA PRO A 344 -16.79 21.72 20.97
C PRO A 344 -15.82 20.64 20.49
N ASN A 345 -15.11 20.90 19.38
CA ASN A 345 -14.04 20.02 18.93
C ASN A 345 -12.91 20.02 19.99
N PRO A 346 -12.51 18.85 20.53
CA PRO A 346 -11.52 18.75 21.61
C PRO A 346 -10.07 19.02 21.19
N PHE A 347 -9.80 19.17 19.89
CA PHE A 347 -8.45 19.33 19.34
C PHE A 347 -8.10 20.77 18.98
N ILE A 348 -9.04 21.70 19.14
CA ILE A 348 -8.81 23.12 18.87
C ILE A 348 -8.18 23.76 20.09
N GLY A 349 -6.95 24.25 19.96
CA GLY A 349 -6.28 25.06 20.96
C GLY A 349 -6.65 26.54 20.85
N ASP A 350 -6.47 27.30 21.94
CA ASP A 350 -6.72 28.76 21.97
C ASP A 350 -5.82 29.54 20.99
N ASP A 351 -4.72 28.92 20.53
CA ASP A 351 -3.69 29.50 19.64
C ASP A 351 -3.79 29.02 18.17
N GLU A 352 -4.82 28.26 17.77
CA GLU A 352 -4.96 27.81 16.38
C GLU A 352 -5.47 28.94 15.45
N ASP A 353 -4.55 29.59 14.76
CA ASP A 353 -4.83 30.52 13.66
C ASP A 353 -5.28 29.74 12.39
N GLY A 354 -6.56 29.35 12.31
CA GLY A 354 -7.12 28.76 11.09
C GLY A 354 -8.57 28.28 11.18
N GLU A 355 -9.22 28.12 10.02
CA GLU A 355 -10.54 27.49 9.97
C GLU A 355 -10.40 25.95 10.01
N VAL A 356 -11.02 25.33 11.01
CA VAL A 356 -11.03 23.87 11.15
C VAL A 356 -11.98 23.22 10.14
N ALA A 357 -11.60 22.04 9.65
CA ALA A 357 -12.45 21.20 8.81
C ALA A 357 -13.83 20.96 9.47
N SER A 358 -14.88 20.88 8.65
CA SER A 358 -16.16 20.35 9.10
C SER A 358 -15.97 18.89 9.48
N VAL A 359 -16.01 18.61 10.78
CA VAL A 359 -15.89 17.28 11.35
C VAL A 359 -16.57 17.26 12.71
N ALA A 360 -17.19 16.14 13.03
CA ALA A 360 -17.68 15.86 14.36
C ALA A 360 -17.24 14.46 14.81
N TYR A 361 -16.96 14.36 16.09
CA TYR A 361 -16.49 13.15 16.73
C TYR A 361 -17.60 12.58 17.62
N ARG A 362 -17.88 11.29 17.46
CA ARG A 362 -18.75 10.52 18.36
C ARG A 362 -17.91 9.48 19.08
N TYR A 363 -17.92 9.52 20.40
CA TYR A 363 -17.33 8.49 21.23
C TYR A 363 -18.40 7.46 21.53
N ARG A 364 -18.25 6.28 20.94
CA ARG A 364 -19.26 5.23 20.98
C ARG A 364 -18.75 4.02 21.72
N LYS A 365 -19.66 3.31 22.38
CA LYS A 365 -19.39 2.12 23.19
C LYS A 365 -20.04 0.88 22.60
N TRP A 366 -19.30 -0.22 22.54
CA TRP A 366 -19.82 -1.53 22.16
C TRP A 366 -19.47 -2.57 23.21
N ASP A 367 -20.46 -3.40 23.55
CA ASP A 367 -20.23 -4.64 24.31
C ASP A 367 -19.92 -5.75 23.30
N LEU A 368 -18.69 -6.28 23.37
CA LEU A 368 -18.22 -7.35 22.51
C LEU A 368 -18.31 -8.72 23.18
N ASN A 369 -19.09 -8.86 24.26
CA ASN A 369 -19.21 -10.02 25.14
C ASN A 369 -17.94 -10.34 25.94
N ASN A 370 -18.04 -11.25 26.91
CA ASN A 370 -16.91 -11.75 27.73
C ASN A 370 -16.14 -10.61 28.45
N GLY A 371 -16.85 -9.58 28.91
CA GLY A 371 -16.26 -8.45 29.62
C GLY A 371 -15.44 -7.49 28.76
N ILE A 372 -15.47 -7.60 27.43
CA ILE A 372 -14.81 -6.64 26.53
C ILE A 372 -15.78 -5.52 26.17
N THR A 373 -15.44 -4.30 26.57
CA THR A 373 -16.15 -3.06 26.25
C THR A 373 -15.24 -2.16 25.44
N LEU A 374 -15.54 -2.07 24.13
CA LEU A 374 -14.84 -1.20 23.20
C LEU A 374 -15.40 0.22 23.30
N VAL A 375 -14.51 1.19 23.39
CA VAL A 375 -14.79 2.62 23.22
C VAL A 375 -13.99 3.11 22.03
N ALA A 376 -14.67 3.68 21.03
CA ALA A 376 -14.00 4.21 19.85
C ALA A 376 -14.45 5.62 19.51
N ARG A 377 -13.49 6.44 19.04
CA ARG A 377 -13.79 7.71 18.40
C ARG A 377 -14.15 7.47 16.94
N CYS A 378 -15.35 7.86 16.54
CA CYS A 378 -15.85 7.80 15.18
C CYS A 378 -16.10 9.21 14.63
N GLU A 379 -16.08 9.35 13.30
CA GLU A 379 -16.24 10.64 12.64
C GLU A 379 -17.48 10.76 11.73
N HIS A 380 -18.05 11.96 11.67
CA HIS A 380 -18.92 12.39 10.57
C HIS A 380 -18.32 13.62 9.89
N ASP A 381 -18.52 13.74 8.58
CA ASP A 381 -17.97 14.83 7.78
C ASP A 381 -18.98 15.97 7.59
N ALA A 382 -20.28 15.65 7.51
CA ALA A 382 -21.34 16.63 7.26
C ALA A 382 -22.73 16.19 7.73
N VAL A 383 -23.68 17.13 7.64
CA VAL A 383 -25.12 16.85 7.78
C VAL A 383 -25.90 17.20 6.52
N MET A 384 -27.03 16.54 6.28
CA MET A 384 -28.04 17.00 5.33
C MET A 384 -29.44 16.87 5.90
N LEU A 385 -30.37 17.70 5.43
CA LEU A 385 -31.78 17.54 5.77
C LEU A 385 -32.45 16.56 4.81
N SER A 386 -33.18 15.59 5.36
CA SER A 386 -34.09 14.73 4.61
C SER A 386 -35.22 15.57 3.99
N PRO A 387 -35.94 15.06 2.98
CA PRO A 387 -37.14 15.72 2.48
C PRO A 387 -38.19 16.02 3.56
N GLN A 388 -38.19 15.25 4.65
CA GLN A 388 -39.07 15.39 5.82
C GLN A 388 -38.55 16.40 6.85
N GLY A 389 -37.35 16.96 6.66
CA GLY A 389 -36.72 17.91 7.58
C GLY A 389 -35.90 17.27 8.70
N GLU A 390 -35.71 15.96 8.69
CA GLU A 390 -34.86 15.26 9.66
C GLU A 390 -33.37 15.40 9.30
N THR A 391 -32.53 15.59 10.30
CA THR A 391 -31.08 15.68 10.10
C THR A 391 -30.50 14.29 9.87
N GLN A 392 -29.78 14.12 8.77
CA GLN A 392 -29.03 12.93 8.41
C GLN A 392 -27.53 13.20 8.45
N PHE A 393 -26.78 12.30 9.08
CA PHE A 393 -25.32 12.36 9.18
C PHE A 393 -24.66 11.65 8.01
N ILE A 394 -23.60 12.24 7.47
CA ILE A 394 -22.97 11.77 6.24
C ILE A 394 -21.47 11.61 6.43
N THR A 395 -20.95 10.49 5.94
CA THR A 395 -19.53 10.29 5.68
C THR A 395 -19.23 10.61 4.21
N ILE A 396 -18.26 11.45 3.93
CA ILE A 396 -17.90 11.95 2.59
C ILE A 396 -16.48 11.52 2.26
N LYS A 397 -16.32 10.74 1.19
CA LYS A 397 -15.00 10.28 0.71
C LYS A 397 -14.89 10.49 -0.82
N ALA A 398 -13.67 10.58 -1.34
CA ALA A 398 -13.42 10.85 -2.77
C ALA A 398 -12.66 9.69 -3.43
N LEU A 399 -13.26 9.11 -4.47
CA LEU A 399 -12.56 8.25 -5.42
C LEU A 399 -11.78 9.12 -6.40
N ASN A 400 -10.57 8.68 -6.76
CA ASN A 400 -9.67 9.41 -7.64
C ASN A 400 -9.30 8.61 -8.91
N GLU A 401 -9.40 9.23 -10.09
CA GLU A 401 -8.89 8.74 -11.37
C GLU A 401 -7.63 9.53 -11.76
N TRP A 402 -6.52 8.83 -11.95
CA TRP A 402 -5.24 9.40 -12.35
C TRP A 402 -4.99 9.21 -13.86
N ASP A 403 -4.56 8.03 -14.30
CA ASP A 403 -4.42 7.65 -15.72
C ASP A 403 -5.09 6.28 -15.94
N SER A 404 -6.31 6.30 -16.50
CA SER A 404 -7.11 5.09 -16.72
C SER A 404 -6.47 4.11 -17.71
N LYS A 405 -5.61 4.58 -18.64
CA LYS A 405 -4.95 3.70 -19.61
C LYS A 405 -3.81 2.94 -18.95
N VAL A 406 -3.00 3.63 -18.13
CA VAL A 406 -1.90 3.00 -17.39
C VAL A 406 -2.44 2.12 -16.26
N ALA A 407 -3.48 2.57 -15.57
CA ALA A 407 -4.13 1.80 -14.51
C ALA A 407 -4.91 0.56 -14.99
N ASN A 408 -5.00 0.35 -16.31
CA ASN A 408 -5.88 -0.65 -16.94
C ASN A 408 -7.32 -0.56 -16.41
N GLY A 409 -7.81 0.68 -16.29
CA GLY A 409 -9.11 1.03 -15.75
C GLY A 409 -10.10 1.49 -16.82
N VAL A 410 -11.34 1.73 -16.37
CA VAL A 410 -12.40 2.28 -17.21
C VAL A 410 -12.30 3.81 -17.20
N GLU A 411 -12.30 4.47 -18.36
CA GLU A 411 -12.22 5.93 -18.45
C GLU A 411 -13.54 6.61 -17.99
N TRP A 412 -13.48 7.38 -16.91
CA TRP A 412 -14.68 7.88 -16.23
C TRP A 412 -15.47 8.87 -17.07
N ARG A 413 -14.81 9.81 -17.76
CA ARG A 413 -15.48 10.82 -18.61
C ARG A 413 -16.37 10.21 -19.69
N GLN A 414 -16.06 9.01 -20.14
CA GLN A 414 -16.86 8.30 -21.16
C GLN A 414 -17.95 7.41 -20.54
N LYS A 415 -17.74 6.91 -19.33
CA LYS A 415 -18.51 5.77 -18.79
C LYS A 415 -19.33 6.09 -17.54
N LEU A 416 -19.07 7.18 -16.84
CA LEU A 416 -19.72 7.47 -15.57
C LEU A 416 -21.22 7.79 -15.72
N ASP A 417 -21.62 8.42 -16.83
CA ASP A 417 -23.03 8.72 -17.14
C ASP A 417 -23.81 7.51 -17.65
N THR A 418 -23.17 6.62 -18.41
CA THR A 418 -23.85 5.51 -19.10
C THR A 418 -23.68 4.16 -18.43
N GLN A 419 -22.58 3.96 -17.70
CA GLN A 419 -22.12 2.70 -17.13
C GLN A 419 -21.56 2.90 -15.71
N ARG A 420 -22.25 3.68 -14.88
CA ARG A 420 -21.83 3.99 -13.51
C ARG A 420 -21.50 2.75 -12.67
N GLY A 421 -22.31 1.70 -12.79
CA GLY A 421 -22.05 0.43 -12.11
C GLY A 421 -20.75 -0.25 -12.54
N ALA A 422 -20.35 -0.11 -13.81
CA ALA A 422 -19.08 -0.67 -14.30
C ALA A 422 -17.87 0.10 -13.77
N VAL A 423 -17.98 1.44 -13.68
CA VAL A 423 -16.95 2.28 -13.04
C VAL A 423 -16.78 1.88 -11.58
N LEU A 424 -17.87 1.82 -10.82
CA LEU A 424 -17.85 1.42 -9.42
C LEU A 424 -17.29 -0.01 -9.24
N ALA A 425 -17.69 -0.97 -10.06
CA ALA A 425 -17.18 -2.34 -9.99
C ALA A 425 -15.66 -2.40 -10.27
N ASN A 426 -15.15 -1.58 -11.19
CA ASN A 426 -13.71 -1.46 -11.42
C ASN A 426 -12.99 -0.87 -10.20
N GLU A 427 -13.54 0.16 -9.57
CA GLU A 427 -12.98 0.76 -8.36
C GLU A 427 -13.01 -0.20 -7.17
N LEU A 428 -14.09 -0.96 -6.99
CA LEU A 428 -14.20 -1.98 -5.96
C LEU A 428 -13.15 -3.07 -6.09
N ARG A 429 -12.79 -3.44 -7.32
CA ARG A 429 -11.73 -4.42 -7.58
C ARG A 429 -10.34 -3.83 -7.30
N ASN A 430 -10.07 -2.61 -7.75
CA ASN A 430 -8.72 -2.01 -7.68
C ASN A 430 -8.41 -1.34 -6.33
N ASN A 431 -9.41 -0.94 -5.57
CA ASN A 431 -9.29 -0.19 -4.33
C ASN A 431 -10.07 -0.88 -3.17
N SER A 432 -10.14 -2.22 -3.17
CA SER A 432 -11.01 -3.01 -2.29
C SER A 432 -10.79 -2.71 -0.80
N CYS A 433 -9.52 -2.62 -0.36
CA CYS A 433 -9.18 -2.30 1.03
C CYS A 433 -9.65 -0.89 1.41
N LYS A 434 -9.32 0.12 0.60
CA LYS A 434 -9.71 1.52 0.82
C LYS A 434 -11.22 1.70 0.96
N LEU A 435 -12.01 1.14 0.02
CA LEU A 435 -13.47 1.26 0.06
C LEU A 435 -14.08 0.49 1.24
N ALA A 436 -13.51 -0.66 1.60
CA ALA A 436 -13.95 -1.40 2.79
C ALA A 436 -13.69 -0.60 4.08
N LYS A 437 -12.51 0.01 4.24
CA LYS A 437 -12.18 0.84 5.40
C LYS A 437 -13.17 2.00 5.56
N TRP A 438 -13.45 2.73 4.49
CA TRP A 438 -14.43 3.83 4.51
C TRP A 438 -15.83 3.38 4.87
N THR A 439 -16.23 2.18 4.39
CA THR A 439 -17.54 1.62 4.70
C THR A 439 -17.63 1.24 6.18
N VAL A 440 -16.58 0.64 6.74
CA VAL A 440 -16.49 0.35 8.18
C VAL A 440 -16.53 1.62 9.01
N GLN A 441 -15.78 2.67 8.63
CA GLN A 441 -15.84 3.97 9.33
C GLN A 441 -17.27 4.53 9.37
N ALA A 442 -17.97 4.53 8.23
CA ALA A 442 -19.36 5.00 8.16
C ALA A 442 -20.33 4.14 9.00
N LEU A 443 -20.12 2.82 9.07
CA LEU A 443 -20.91 1.90 9.89
C LEU A 443 -20.65 2.09 11.38
N LEU A 444 -19.38 2.23 11.80
CA LEU A 444 -19.00 2.48 13.19
C LEU A 444 -19.52 3.84 13.67
N ALA A 445 -19.43 4.86 12.83
CA ALA A 445 -19.97 6.19 13.12
C ALA A 445 -21.50 6.20 13.22
N GLY A 446 -22.19 5.23 12.61
CA GLY A 446 -23.65 5.23 12.48
C GLY A 446 -24.13 6.31 11.52
N SER A 447 -23.39 6.54 10.42
CA SER A 447 -23.77 7.50 9.38
C SER A 447 -25.01 7.00 8.62
N ASP A 448 -25.96 7.89 8.35
CA ASP A 448 -27.16 7.57 7.56
C ASP A 448 -26.80 7.32 6.09
N GLN A 449 -25.82 8.06 5.58
CA GLN A 449 -25.35 7.98 4.20
C GLN A 449 -23.82 8.00 4.13
N ILE A 450 -23.28 7.29 3.16
CA ILE A 450 -21.92 7.50 2.66
C ILE A 450 -22.00 8.09 1.25
N LYS A 451 -21.31 9.21 1.02
CA LYS A 451 -21.25 9.90 -0.26
C LYS A 451 -19.84 9.80 -0.85
N PHE A 452 -19.77 9.37 -2.11
CA PHE A 452 -18.55 9.29 -2.89
C PHE A 452 -18.51 10.39 -3.95
N GLY A 453 -17.40 11.13 -3.99
CA GLY A 453 -17.02 11.98 -5.12
C GLY A 453 -16.23 11.19 -6.15
N TYR A 454 -16.50 11.42 -7.43
CA TYR A 454 -15.66 10.94 -8.53
C TYR A 454 -14.81 12.10 -9.03
N VAL A 455 -13.54 12.14 -8.61
CA VAL A 455 -12.59 13.19 -8.96
C VAL A 455 -11.54 12.65 -9.92
N SER A 456 -11.31 13.32 -11.04
CA SER A 456 -10.31 12.93 -12.04
C SER A 456 -9.31 14.06 -12.25
N ARG A 457 -8.06 13.74 -12.59
CA ARG A 457 -7.11 14.76 -13.07
C ARG A 457 -7.69 15.49 -14.29
N ALA A 458 -7.43 16.79 -14.41
CA ALA A 458 -7.80 17.56 -15.61
C ALA A 458 -7.00 17.09 -16.84
N ASN A 459 -5.73 16.74 -16.63
CA ASN A 459 -4.87 16.11 -17.62
C ASN A 459 -4.10 14.98 -16.93
N VAL A 460 -4.06 13.78 -17.53
CA VAL A 460 -3.44 12.58 -16.93
C VAL A 460 -1.97 12.77 -16.55
N ARG A 461 -1.27 13.72 -17.18
CA ARG A 461 0.15 14.07 -16.93
C ARG A 461 0.36 15.20 -15.92
N ASP A 462 -0.72 15.75 -15.35
CA ASP A 462 -0.70 16.90 -14.45
C ASP A 462 -1.51 16.56 -13.18
N SER A 463 -0.81 16.32 -12.08
CA SER A 463 -1.41 16.05 -10.77
C SER A 463 -1.77 17.30 -9.97
N SER A 464 -1.60 18.50 -10.53
CA SER A 464 -1.88 19.76 -9.82
C SER A 464 -3.34 20.24 -9.94
N ARG A 465 -4.09 19.72 -10.92
CA ARG A 465 -5.46 20.15 -11.21
C ARG A 465 -6.40 18.98 -11.38
N HIS A 466 -7.52 19.05 -10.69
CA HIS A 466 -8.55 18.02 -10.68
C HIS A 466 -9.93 18.60 -10.97
N VAL A 467 -10.83 17.74 -11.42
CA VAL A 467 -12.23 18.06 -11.68
C VAL A 467 -13.13 17.01 -11.06
N ILE A 468 -14.25 17.46 -10.51
CA ILE A 468 -15.33 16.64 -9.97
C ILE A 468 -16.25 16.27 -11.14
N LEU A 469 -16.31 14.98 -11.45
CA LEU A 469 -17.13 14.43 -12.53
C LEU A 469 -18.54 14.05 -12.09
N GLY A 470 -18.74 13.87 -10.79
CA GLY A 470 -20.05 13.58 -10.21
C GLY A 470 -19.95 13.05 -8.79
N THR A 471 -21.11 12.81 -8.19
CA THR A 471 -21.24 12.24 -6.85
C THR A 471 -22.20 11.07 -6.85
N GLN A 472 -22.04 10.17 -5.87
CA GLN A 472 -22.95 9.05 -5.66
C GLN A 472 -23.16 8.84 -4.16
N GLN A 473 -24.36 8.45 -3.78
CA GLN A 473 -24.74 8.21 -2.39
C GLN A 473 -25.18 6.76 -2.19
N PHE A 474 -24.90 6.23 -1.00
CA PHE A 474 -25.32 4.92 -0.57
C PHE A 474 -25.67 4.94 0.91
N LYS A 475 -26.55 4.03 1.34
CA LYS A 475 -26.62 3.67 2.76
C LYS A 475 -25.44 2.76 3.10
N PRO A 476 -24.72 2.96 4.22
CA PRO A 476 -23.54 2.14 4.54
C PRO A 476 -23.83 0.63 4.60
N HIS A 477 -24.96 0.20 5.18
CA HIS A 477 -25.34 -1.22 5.23
C HIS A 477 -25.59 -1.85 3.84
N GLU A 478 -26.25 -1.10 2.95
CA GLU A 478 -26.49 -1.55 1.58
C GLU A 478 -25.17 -1.63 0.81
N PHE A 479 -24.29 -0.65 0.99
CA PHE A 479 -22.98 -0.64 0.36
C PHE A 479 -22.07 -1.76 0.88
N ALA A 480 -22.05 -2.02 2.19
CA ALA A 480 -21.30 -3.13 2.78
C ALA A 480 -21.69 -4.47 2.12
N THR A 481 -22.99 -4.69 1.91
CA THR A 481 -23.49 -5.87 1.19
C THR A 481 -23.00 -5.91 -0.26
N GLN A 482 -23.04 -4.79 -0.98
CA GLN A 482 -22.55 -4.70 -2.38
C GLN A 482 -21.07 -5.01 -2.51
N ILE A 483 -20.25 -4.64 -1.51
CA ILE A 483 -18.80 -4.87 -1.51
C ILE A 483 -18.39 -6.19 -0.84
N ASN A 484 -19.35 -7.04 -0.52
CA ASN A 484 -19.17 -8.32 0.18
C ASN A 484 -18.41 -8.16 1.53
N LEU A 485 -18.73 -7.11 2.29
CA LEU A 485 -18.19 -6.85 3.63
C LEU A 485 -19.17 -7.35 4.68
N SER A 486 -18.74 -8.32 5.49
CA SER A 486 -19.51 -8.85 6.62
C SER A 486 -19.03 -8.22 7.92
N MET A 487 -19.93 -7.52 8.63
CA MET A 487 -19.61 -6.95 9.94
C MET A 487 -19.39 -8.02 11.00
N ASP A 488 -20.05 -9.19 10.91
CA ASP A 488 -19.78 -10.30 11.82
C ASP A 488 -18.34 -10.79 11.69
N ASN A 489 -17.81 -10.85 10.46
CA ASN A 489 -16.40 -11.19 10.23
C ASN A 489 -15.47 -10.09 10.74
N ALA A 490 -15.76 -8.82 10.44
CA ALA A 490 -15.00 -7.67 10.92
C ALA A 490 -14.88 -7.66 12.46
N TRP A 491 -16.00 -7.85 13.17
CA TRP A 491 -16.02 -7.96 14.63
C TRP A 491 -15.29 -9.21 15.12
N GLY A 492 -15.42 -10.34 14.42
CA GLY A 492 -14.71 -11.58 14.74
C GLY A 492 -13.19 -11.43 14.67
N ILE A 493 -12.68 -10.74 13.65
CA ILE A 493 -11.25 -10.42 13.50
C ILE A 493 -10.78 -9.53 14.64
N LEU A 494 -11.48 -8.42 14.90
CA LEU A 494 -11.12 -7.49 15.98
C LEU A 494 -11.12 -8.21 17.33
N ARG A 495 -12.15 -9.02 17.60
CA ARG A 495 -12.28 -9.74 18.86
C ARG A 495 -11.16 -10.76 19.07
N CYS A 496 -10.78 -11.49 18.02
CA CYS A 496 -9.66 -12.42 18.09
C CYS A 496 -8.36 -11.71 18.49
N ILE A 497 -8.08 -10.54 17.90
CA ILE A 497 -6.88 -9.76 18.22
C ILE A 497 -6.91 -9.24 19.66
N ILE A 498 -8.06 -8.72 20.12
CA ILE A 498 -8.26 -8.28 21.50
C ILE A 498 -8.01 -9.43 22.48
N ASP A 499 -8.57 -10.62 22.22
CA ASP A 499 -8.42 -11.78 23.10
C ASP A 499 -6.97 -12.28 23.19
N ILE A 500 -6.18 -12.13 22.12
CA ILE A 500 -4.75 -12.46 22.12
C ILE A 500 -3.99 -11.44 22.97
N CYS A 501 -4.24 -10.14 22.76
CA CYS A 501 -3.56 -9.05 23.46
C CYS A 501 -3.91 -9.02 24.95
N MET A 502 -5.16 -9.27 25.33
CA MET A 502 -5.60 -9.31 26.74
C MET A 502 -4.91 -10.42 27.56
N LYS A 503 -4.43 -11.48 26.91
CA LYS A 503 -3.68 -12.57 27.58
C LYS A 503 -2.20 -12.25 27.78
N GLN A 504 -1.69 -11.21 27.13
CA GLN A 504 -0.29 -10.82 27.26
C GLN A 504 -0.06 -10.01 28.54
N LYS A 505 1.21 -9.83 28.88
CA LYS A 505 1.62 -8.97 29.98
C LYS A 505 1.36 -7.51 29.65
N ASP A 506 1.55 -6.64 30.62
CA ASP A 506 1.55 -5.21 30.34
C ASP A 506 2.83 -4.85 29.58
N GLY A 507 2.73 -3.92 28.63
CA GLY A 507 3.82 -3.55 27.72
C GLY A 507 3.32 -3.06 26.37
N LYS A 508 4.27 -2.79 25.47
CA LYS A 508 4.00 -2.38 24.08
C LYS A 508 4.08 -3.56 23.11
N TYR A 509 3.13 -3.57 22.18
CA TYR A 509 3.02 -4.58 21.13
C TYR A 509 2.89 -3.90 19.76
N LEU A 510 3.27 -4.62 18.71
CA LEU A 510 3.13 -4.15 17.34
C LEU A 510 2.44 -5.20 16.48
N MET A 511 1.30 -4.84 15.92
CA MET A 511 0.64 -5.65 14.90
C MET A 511 1.01 -5.10 13.53
N MET A 512 1.61 -5.93 12.67
CA MET A 512 1.98 -5.53 11.31
C MET A 512 1.49 -6.53 10.28
N LYS A 513 1.14 -6.01 9.10
CA LYS A 513 0.88 -6.82 7.92
C LYS A 513 2.16 -7.03 7.12
N ASP A 514 2.49 -8.28 6.81
CA ASP A 514 3.66 -8.63 6.01
C ASP A 514 3.57 -8.04 4.60
N PRO A 515 4.57 -7.29 4.11
CA PRO A 515 4.50 -6.62 2.81
C PRO A 515 4.28 -7.57 1.62
N ASN A 516 4.75 -8.82 1.71
CA ASN A 516 4.82 -9.75 0.60
C ASN A 516 3.96 -11.01 0.79
N LYS A 517 3.55 -11.31 2.03
CA LYS A 517 2.70 -12.46 2.37
C LYS A 517 1.33 -12.03 2.90
N PRO A 518 0.25 -12.80 2.66
CA PRO A 518 -1.09 -12.52 3.18
C PRO A 518 -1.22 -12.98 4.65
N VAL A 519 -0.37 -12.43 5.52
CA VAL A 519 -0.33 -12.72 6.96
C VAL A 519 -0.15 -11.44 7.76
N ILE A 520 -0.74 -11.41 8.95
CA ILE A 520 -0.46 -10.41 9.98
C ILE A 520 0.34 -11.08 11.10
N ARG A 521 1.27 -10.35 11.69
CA ARG A 521 2.09 -10.79 12.82
C ARG A 521 1.94 -9.81 13.97
N LEU A 522 1.80 -10.36 15.18
CA LEU A 522 1.82 -9.63 16.43
C LEU A 522 3.18 -9.83 17.10
N TYR A 523 3.85 -8.73 17.39
CA TYR A 523 5.15 -8.70 18.04
C TYR A 523 5.04 -8.13 19.46
N ASP A 524 5.80 -8.70 20.38
CA ASP A 524 6.20 -8.06 21.64
C ASP A 524 7.43 -7.19 21.34
N ILE A 525 7.35 -5.91 21.70
CA ILE A 525 8.41 -4.94 21.43
C ILE A 525 8.84 -4.26 22.73
N PRO A 526 10.13 -3.90 22.89
CA PRO A 526 10.57 -3.14 24.06
C PRO A 526 9.78 -1.85 24.23
N ASP A 527 9.46 -1.45 25.47
CA ASP A 527 8.63 -0.28 25.76
C ASP A 527 9.21 1.03 25.18
N ASN A 528 10.54 1.14 25.10
CA ASN A 528 11.21 2.31 24.52
C ASN A 528 11.15 2.35 22.98
N THR A 529 10.59 1.32 22.33
CA THR A 529 10.48 1.28 20.87
C THR A 529 9.54 2.40 20.40
N PHE A 530 10.02 3.23 19.48
CA PHE A 530 9.38 4.44 18.98
C PHE A 530 9.34 5.65 19.92
N GLU A 531 9.94 5.55 21.11
CA GLU A 531 10.24 6.73 21.92
C GLU A 531 11.46 7.41 21.31
N SER A 532 11.37 8.70 20.97
CA SER A 532 12.53 9.44 20.49
C SER A 532 13.47 9.65 21.68
N ASP A 533 14.65 9.03 21.66
CA ASP A 533 15.72 9.37 22.60
C ASP A 533 16.00 10.89 22.50
N GLY A 534 15.62 11.63 23.53
CA GLY A 534 15.69 13.09 23.58
C GLY A 534 17.11 13.66 23.69
N SER A 535 18.11 13.03 23.08
CA SER A 535 19.48 13.52 23.07
C SER A 535 20.31 12.88 21.96
N GLU A 536 20.14 13.34 20.72
CA GLU A 536 21.23 13.42 19.74
C GLU A 536 20.88 14.50 18.72
N GLU A 537 21.53 15.66 18.85
CA GLU A 537 21.69 16.61 17.74
C GLU A 537 22.46 15.90 16.62
N SER A 538 21.74 15.29 15.68
CA SER A 538 22.28 14.94 14.37
C SER A 538 21.51 15.72 13.32
N GLY A 539 22.10 16.83 12.90
CA GLY A 539 21.63 17.58 11.74
C GLY A 539 21.82 16.75 10.48
N GLU A 540 20.73 16.22 9.95
CA GLU A 540 20.57 15.85 8.55
C GLU A 540 19.07 15.91 8.22
N ASP A 541 18.72 16.64 7.16
CA ASP A 541 17.37 16.93 6.69
C ASP A 541 16.56 15.66 6.36
N THR A 542 16.03 14.98 7.38
CA THR A 542 14.80 14.21 7.23
C THR A 542 13.68 15.24 7.35
N GLU A 543 13.05 15.62 6.23
CA GLU A 543 11.83 16.43 6.27
C GLU A 543 10.80 15.70 7.15
N ALA A 544 10.71 16.12 8.41
CA ALA A 544 9.60 15.79 9.29
C ALA A 544 8.30 16.08 8.53
N PHE A 545 7.33 15.18 8.67
CA PHE A 545 6.02 15.28 8.02
C PHE A 545 5.40 16.65 8.30
N GLN A 546 5.48 17.56 7.33
CA GLN A 546 4.78 18.83 7.39
C GLN A 546 3.35 18.61 6.89
N PRO A 547 2.34 19.26 7.49
CA PRO A 547 0.96 19.21 7.02
C PRO A 547 0.91 19.39 5.51
N THR A 548 0.06 18.61 4.82
CA THR A 548 -0.10 18.61 3.35
C THR A 548 -0.25 20.00 2.71
N SER A 549 -0.58 21.05 3.49
CA SER A 549 -0.58 22.44 3.04
C SER A 549 0.80 22.98 2.64
N LEU A 550 1.89 22.53 3.27
CA LEU A 550 3.26 23.03 3.07
C LEU A 550 4.02 22.33 1.95
N TYR A 551 3.73 21.05 1.67
CA TYR A 551 4.41 20.29 0.60
C TYR A 551 4.28 20.91 -0.79
N MET A 552 3.20 21.67 -1.04
CA MET A 552 3.00 22.35 -2.32
C MET A 552 3.52 23.79 -2.38
N TRP A 553 3.97 24.38 -1.27
CA TRP A 553 4.58 25.71 -1.28
C TRP A 553 5.96 25.72 -1.94
N ARG A 554 6.67 24.60 -1.94
CA ARG A 554 8.04 24.49 -2.51
C ARG A 554 8.09 24.22 -4.03
N ARG A 555 6.95 24.10 -4.72
CA ARG A 555 6.90 23.81 -6.17
C ARG A 555 6.18 24.86 -7.03
N GLN A 556 5.98 26.09 -6.55
CA GLN A 556 5.55 27.23 -7.37
C GLN A 556 6.73 28.06 -7.87
#